data_AF-A0A441YT06-F1
#
_entry.id   AF-A0A441YT06-F1
#
_cell.length_a   1.000
_cell.length_b   1.000
_cell.length_c   1.000
_cell.angle_alpha   90.00
_cell.angle_beta   90.00
_cell.angle_gamma   90.00
#
_symmetry.space_group_name_H-M   'P 1'
#
loop_
_entity.id
_entity.type
_entity.pdbx_description
1 polymer ?
#
loop_
_entity_poly.entity_id
_entity_poly.type
_entity_poly.pdbx_seq_one_letter_code
_entity_poly.pdbx_strand_id
1 'polypeptide(L)'
;RYDYARPMPWLADVARLERAWLDAYHAADAEPLDPVALAAIPLERLADTVFTPHPATRAMRSRYPVVTIFAANRGDRPVGRIEADGPEDALVTRPGLEVFVRHLPPGGAAFVDRLMAGEPLGAAAAAAFAETAEFDLAANIAGLLQAGAFTAAHQGG
;
A
#
# COMPACT_ATOMS: atom_id res chain seq x y z
N ARG A 1 -20.87 -22.59 5.58
CA ARG A 1 -19.51 -22.41 6.16
C ARG A 1 -18.69 -23.63 5.74
N TYR A 2 -17.56 -23.49 5.05
CA TYR A 2 -16.83 -24.60 4.40
C TYR A 2 -15.76 -25.19 5.34
N ASP A 3 -15.81 -26.50 5.63
CA ASP A 3 -15.01 -27.14 6.70
C ASP A 3 -13.52 -27.37 6.37
N TYR A 4 -13.12 -27.35 5.09
CA TYR A 4 -11.72 -27.53 4.65
C TYR A 4 -10.85 -26.27 4.78
N ALA A 5 -11.42 -25.11 5.09
CA ALA A 5 -10.68 -23.85 5.28
C ALA A 5 -10.18 -23.64 6.72
N ARG A 6 -10.60 -24.48 7.67
CA ARG A 6 -10.22 -24.37 9.09
C ARG A 6 -8.71 -24.41 9.41
N PRO A 7 -7.84 -25.13 8.69
CA PRO A 7 -6.42 -25.20 9.03
C PRO A 7 -5.58 -24.03 8.48
N MET A 8 -6.16 -23.10 7.70
CA MET A 8 -5.43 -22.03 7.02
C MET A 8 -6.06 -20.67 7.27
N PRO A 9 -5.87 -20.08 8.47
CA PRO A 9 -6.52 -18.82 8.83
C PRO A 9 -6.05 -17.64 7.95
N TRP A 10 -4.89 -17.76 7.30
CA TRP A 10 -4.34 -16.80 6.34
C TRP A 10 -5.02 -16.84 4.95
N LEU A 11 -5.76 -17.91 4.61
CA LEU A 11 -6.33 -18.09 3.27
C LEU A 11 -7.33 -16.99 2.91
N ALA A 12 -8.12 -16.54 3.89
CA ALA A 12 -9.05 -15.43 3.69
C ALA A 12 -8.32 -14.11 3.37
N ASP A 13 -7.15 -13.89 3.97
CA ASP A 13 -6.38 -12.66 3.77
C ASP A 13 -5.65 -12.71 2.42
N VAL A 14 -5.13 -13.88 2.02
CA VAL A 14 -4.58 -14.09 0.67
C VAL A 14 -5.65 -13.89 -0.40
N ALA A 15 -6.86 -14.41 -0.21
CA ALA A 15 -7.96 -14.19 -1.15
C ALA A 15 -8.37 -12.70 -1.25
N ARG A 16 -8.31 -11.94 -0.15
CA ARG A 16 -8.52 -10.48 -0.19
C ARG A 16 -7.41 -9.77 -0.96
N LEU A 17 -6.16 -10.21 -0.81
CA LEU A 17 -5.03 -9.65 -1.55
C LEU A 17 -5.12 -9.97 -3.05
N GLU A 18 -5.52 -11.19 -3.42
CA GLU A 18 -5.82 -11.56 -4.81
C GLU A 18 -6.95 -10.71 -5.39
N ARG A 19 -7.99 -10.45 -4.59
CA ARG A 19 -9.08 -9.58 -5.02
C ARG A 19 -8.60 -8.14 -5.24
N ALA A 20 -7.82 -7.60 -4.32
CA ALA A 20 -7.24 -6.26 -4.45
C ALA A 20 -6.35 -6.15 -5.68
N TRP A 21 -5.60 -7.22 -5.99
CA TRP A 21 -4.81 -7.32 -7.22
C TRP A 21 -5.67 -7.27 -8.48
N LEU A 22 -6.77 -8.04 -8.55
CA LEU A 22 -7.70 -8.02 -9.69
C LEU A 22 -8.38 -6.66 -9.85
N ASP A 23 -8.78 -6.04 -8.74
CA ASP A 23 -9.40 -4.72 -8.76
C ASP A 23 -8.39 -3.66 -9.26
N ALA A 24 -7.12 -3.75 -8.88
CA ALA A 24 -6.05 -2.90 -9.42
C ALA A 24 -5.81 -3.17 -10.92
N TYR A 25 -5.84 -4.43 -11.35
CA TYR A 25 -5.69 -4.83 -12.75
C TYR A 25 -6.80 -4.24 -13.65
N HIS A 26 -8.02 -4.11 -13.15
CA HIS A 26 -9.16 -3.57 -13.89
C HIS A 26 -9.48 -2.10 -13.60
N ALA A 27 -8.69 -1.43 -12.75
CA ALA A 27 -8.91 -0.03 -12.42
C ALA A 27 -8.75 0.88 -13.66
N ALA A 28 -9.37 2.06 -13.62
CA ALA A 28 -9.19 3.08 -14.63
C ALA A 28 -7.72 3.50 -14.75
N ASP A 29 -7.27 3.78 -15.97
CA ASP A 29 -5.93 4.30 -16.23
C ASP A 29 -5.81 5.76 -15.76
N ALA A 30 -4.69 6.06 -15.12
CA ALA A 30 -4.30 7.43 -14.77
C ALA A 30 -2.77 7.52 -14.75
N GLU A 31 -2.23 8.72 -14.96
CA GLU A 31 -0.80 8.94 -14.84
C GLU A 31 -0.44 9.10 -13.35
N PRO A 32 0.62 8.42 -12.85
CA PRO A 32 1.12 8.67 -11.50
C PRO A 32 1.57 10.12 -11.29
N LEU A 33 1.50 10.57 -10.04
CA LEU A 33 2.01 11.86 -9.61
C LEU A 33 3.50 11.97 -9.94
N ASP A 34 3.86 13.00 -10.71
CA ASP A 34 5.25 13.38 -10.93
C ASP A 34 5.90 13.79 -9.60
N PRO A 35 6.98 13.12 -9.15
CA PRO A 35 7.71 13.50 -7.94
C PRO A 35 8.14 14.97 -7.92
N VAL A 36 8.39 15.58 -9.09
CA VAL A 36 8.74 17.00 -9.21
C VAL A 36 7.60 17.91 -8.74
N ALA A 37 6.34 17.52 -8.97
CA ALA A 37 5.19 18.30 -8.54
C ALA A 37 5.08 18.35 -7.00
N LEU A 38 5.40 17.25 -6.31
CA LEU A 38 5.46 17.24 -4.84
C LEU A 38 6.64 18.07 -4.32
N ALA A 39 7.81 17.96 -4.96
CA ALA A 39 9.00 18.72 -4.58
C ALA A 39 8.85 20.24 -4.77
N ALA A 40 7.90 20.67 -5.61
CA ALA A 40 7.59 22.09 -5.82
C ALA A 40 6.71 22.69 -4.70
N ILE A 41 6.15 21.88 -3.80
CA ILE A 41 5.33 22.38 -2.68
C ILE A 41 6.26 22.99 -1.62
N PRO A 42 6.02 24.25 -1.19
CA PRO A 42 6.78 24.87 -0.11
C PRO A 42 6.69 24.05 1.18
N LEU A 43 7.79 23.94 1.93
CA LEU A 43 7.88 23.10 3.12
C LEU A 43 6.82 23.48 4.18
N GLU A 44 6.57 24.77 4.33
CA GLU A 44 5.55 25.34 5.24
C GLU A 44 4.11 24.95 4.87
N ARG A 45 3.88 24.48 3.63
CA ARG A 45 2.59 24.00 3.12
C ARG A 45 2.54 22.49 2.91
N LEU A 46 3.65 21.80 3.17
CA LEU A 46 3.76 20.38 2.88
C LEU A 46 2.86 19.56 3.81
N ALA A 47 2.77 19.93 5.09
CA ALA A 47 1.93 19.25 6.07
C ALA A 47 0.43 19.28 5.70
N ASP A 48 -0.03 20.34 5.04
CA ASP A 48 -1.42 20.50 4.61
C ASP A 48 -1.71 19.87 3.24
N THR A 49 -0.74 19.17 2.65
CA THR A 49 -0.91 18.55 1.34
C THR A 49 -1.82 17.34 1.42
N VAL A 50 -2.85 17.30 0.57
CA VAL A 50 -3.77 16.17 0.39
C VAL A 50 -3.45 15.48 -0.93
N PHE A 51 -3.48 14.15 -0.91
CA PHE A 51 -3.17 13.34 -2.07
C PHE A 51 -4.43 12.76 -2.71
N THR A 52 -4.44 12.69 -4.04
CA THR A 52 -5.48 11.93 -4.77
C THR A 52 -4.94 10.53 -5.06
N PRO A 53 -5.56 9.46 -4.52
CA PRO A 53 -5.10 8.10 -4.76
C PRO A 53 -5.27 7.71 -6.22
N HIS A 54 -4.29 6.97 -6.74
CA HIS A 54 -4.42 6.37 -8.06
C HIS A 54 -5.56 5.33 -8.03
N PRO A 55 -6.44 5.23 -9.07
CA PRO A 55 -7.58 4.32 -9.06
C PRO A 55 -7.21 2.85 -8.84
N ALA A 56 -5.98 2.47 -9.21
CA ALA A 56 -5.40 1.14 -9.02
C ALA A 56 -4.70 0.92 -7.66
N THR A 57 -4.64 1.92 -6.77
CA THR A 57 -3.98 1.79 -5.46
C THR A 57 -4.90 1.11 -4.46
N ARG A 58 -4.41 0.06 -3.80
CA ARG A 58 -5.06 -0.57 -2.65
C ARG A 58 -4.03 -0.81 -1.56
N ALA A 59 -4.44 -0.65 -0.31
CA ALA A 59 -3.66 -1.07 0.84
C ALA A 59 -4.44 -2.13 1.64
N MET A 60 -3.73 -3.06 2.27
CA MET A 60 -4.34 -4.08 3.11
C MET A 60 -3.44 -4.42 4.28
N ARG A 61 -4.03 -4.53 5.47
CA ARG A 61 -3.37 -5.06 6.66
C ARG A 61 -3.72 -6.51 6.88
N SER A 62 -2.75 -7.32 7.30
CA SER A 62 -2.94 -8.73 7.61
C SER A 62 -2.16 -9.14 8.85
N ARG A 63 -2.74 -10.03 9.66
CA ARG A 63 -2.05 -10.66 10.80
C ARG A 63 -1.16 -11.84 10.39
N TYR A 64 -1.07 -12.09 9.09
CA TYR A 64 -0.39 -13.21 8.44
C TYR A 64 0.53 -12.70 7.32
N PRO A 65 1.53 -13.50 6.90
CA PRO A 65 2.51 -13.10 5.91
C PRO A 65 1.96 -13.20 4.48
N VAL A 66 0.95 -12.39 4.19
CA VAL A 66 0.14 -12.47 2.96
C VAL A 66 0.87 -12.04 1.71
N VAL A 67 1.76 -11.06 1.78
CA VAL A 67 2.57 -10.63 0.64
C VAL A 67 3.56 -11.72 0.29
N THR A 68 4.20 -12.32 1.31
CA THR A 68 5.10 -13.45 1.12
C THR A 68 4.38 -14.66 0.53
N ILE A 69 3.21 -15.02 1.07
CA ILE A 69 2.41 -16.15 0.55
C ILE A 69 1.93 -15.88 -0.88
N PHE A 70 1.45 -14.67 -1.16
CA PHE A 70 0.98 -14.27 -2.48
C PHE A 70 2.10 -14.32 -3.53
N ALA A 71 3.28 -13.82 -3.19
CA ALA A 71 4.45 -13.85 -4.08
C ALA A 71 4.90 -15.29 -4.38
N ALA A 72 4.90 -16.17 -3.37
CA ALA A 72 5.22 -17.57 -3.54
C ALA A 72 4.27 -18.28 -4.52
N ASN A 73 2.96 -18.01 -4.43
CA ASN A 73 1.95 -18.62 -5.29
C ASN A 73 1.96 -18.14 -6.75
N ARG A 74 2.70 -17.06 -7.07
CA ARG A 74 2.78 -16.48 -8.42
C ARG A 74 4.08 -16.77 -9.17
N GLY A 75 5.11 -17.23 -8.48
CA GLY A 75 6.35 -17.61 -9.14
C GLY A 75 6.19 -18.93 -9.90
N ASP A 76 6.94 -19.08 -10.99
CA ASP A 76 7.01 -20.34 -11.76
C ASP A 76 7.76 -21.48 -11.02
N ARG A 77 8.26 -21.20 -9.81
CA ARG A 77 9.03 -22.15 -9.02
C ARG A 77 8.10 -22.97 -8.12
N PRO A 78 8.40 -24.27 -7.91
CA PRO A 78 7.71 -25.06 -6.91
C PRO A 78 7.74 -24.33 -5.57
N VAL A 79 6.55 -24.11 -4.99
CA VAL A 79 6.42 -23.48 -3.68
C VAL A 79 7.02 -24.44 -2.65
N GLY A 80 8.19 -24.07 -2.13
CA GLY A 80 8.78 -24.72 -0.96
C GLY A 80 7.98 -24.42 0.31
N ARG A 81 8.47 -24.89 1.46
CA ARG A 81 7.88 -24.47 2.74
C ARG A 81 8.04 -22.95 2.89
N ILE A 82 6.94 -22.24 3.07
CA ILE A 82 6.96 -20.81 3.37
C ILE A 82 7.36 -20.66 4.84
N GLU A 83 8.58 -20.20 5.09
CA GLU A 83 9.11 -19.89 6.42
C GLU A 83 8.98 -18.40 6.70
N ALA A 84 7.74 -17.90 6.60
CA ALA A 84 7.39 -16.55 7.04
C ALA A 84 6.34 -16.64 8.14
N ASP A 85 6.52 -15.84 9.16
CA ASP A 85 5.62 -15.68 10.28
C ASP A 85 5.39 -14.19 10.57
N GLY A 86 4.26 -13.90 11.20
CA GLY A 86 3.91 -12.54 11.60
C GLY A 86 3.04 -11.76 10.62
N PRO A 87 2.68 -10.52 11.01
CA PRO A 87 1.81 -9.64 10.24
C PRO A 87 2.56 -9.01 9.06
N GLU A 88 1.83 -8.79 7.97
CA GLU A 88 2.32 -8.06 6.81
C GLU A 88 1.27 -7.07 6.32
N ASP A 89 1.73 -5.87 6.00
CA ASP A 89 0.94 -4.85 5.35
C ASP A 89 1.31 -4.80 3.86
N ALA A 90 0.31 -4.80 2.99
CA ALA A 90 0.45 -4.89 1.54
C ALA A 90 0.05 -3.58 0.87
N LEU A 91 0.85 -3.14 -0.10
CA LEU A 91 0.51 -2.12 -1.08
C LEU A 91 0.35 -2.79 -2.45
N VAL A 92 -0.79 -2.58 -3.08
CA VAL A 92 -1.07 -2.98 -4.46
C VAL A 92 -1.14 -1.73 -5.32
N THR A 93 -0.33 -1.66 -6.37
CA THR A 93 -0.36 -0.57 -7.35
C THR A 93 -0.20 -1.09 -8.77
N ARG A 94 -0.54 -0.25 -9.76
CA ARG A 94 -0.41 -0.56 -11.19
C ARG A 94 0.27 0.61 -11.95
N PRO A 95 1.57 0.89 -11.73
CA PRO A 95 2.29 1.84 -12.57
C PRO A 95 2.32 1.30 -14.01
N GLY A 96 1.75 2.06 -14.94
CA GLY A 96 1.50 1.58 -16.31
C GLY A 96 0.44 0.48 -16.33
N LEU A 97 0.80 -0.71 -16.84
CA LEU A 97 -0.13 -1.83 -17.05
C LEU A 97 0.19 -3.08 -16.21
N GLU A 98 1.26 -3.02 -15.39
CA GLU A 98 1.69 -4.15 -14.56
C GLU A 98 1.33 -3.89 -13.09
N VAL A 99 0.65 -4.86 -12.47
CA VAL A 99 0.20 -4.74 -11.08
C VAL A 99 1.22 -5.38 -10.15
N PHE A 100 1.79 -4.58 -9.25
CA PHE A 100 2.74 -5.00 -8.23
C PHE A 100 2.06 -5.13 -6.87
N VAL A 101 2.52 -6.11 -6.09
CA VAL A 101 2.21 -6.23 -4.65
C VAL A 101 3.51 -6.09 -3.89
N ARG A 102 3.58 -5.14 -2.97
CA ARG A 102 4.79 -4.81 -2.19
C ARG A 102 4.46 -4.80 -0.70
N HIS A 103 5.47 -5.08 0.13
CA HIS A 103 5.37 -4.83 1.56
C HIS A 103 5.31 -3.32 1.83
N LEU A 104 4.42 -2.90 2.70
CA LEU A 104 4.51 -1.59 3.33
C LEU A 104 5.52 -1.66 4.49
N PRO A 105 6.40 -0.68 4.63
CA PRO A 105 7.31 -0.60 5.77
C PRO A 105 6.53 -0.28 7.06
N PRO A 106 7.18 -0.34 8.24
CA PRO A 106 6.52 -0.02 9.51
C PRO A 106 5.76 1.31 9.47
N GLY A 107 4.50 1.30 9.96
CA GLY A 107 3.59 2.46 9.94
C GLY A 107 3.00 2.80 8.57
N GLY A 108 3.45 2.16 7.49
CA GLY A 108 3.09 2.49 6.12
C GLY A 108 1.62 2.28 5.78
N ALA A 109 0.96 1.27 6.35
CA ALA A 109 -0.48 1.08 6.13
C ALA A 109 -1.33 2.18 6.78
N ALA A 110 -1.06 2.55 8.04
CA ALA A 110 -1.75 3.67 8.67
C ALA A 110 -1.51 4.97 7.90
N PHE A 111 -0.28 5.18 7.43
CA PHE A 111 0.06 6.33 6.63
C PHE A 111 -0.74 6.39 5.32
N VAL A 112 -0.65 5.33 4.49
CA VAL A 112 -1.32 5.31 3.18
C VAL A 112 -2.84 5.31 3.29
N ASP A 113 -3.42 4.61 4.28
CA ASP A 113 -4.87 4.59 4.49
C ASP A 113 -5.42 6.00 4.73
N ARG A 114 -4.69 6.83 5.48
CA ARG A 114 -5.08 8.22 5.78
C ARG A 114 -4.92 9.14 4.58
N LEU A 115 -3.81 8.99 3.83
CA LEU A 115 -3.64 9.71 2.58
C LEU A 115 -4.74 9.36 1.57
N MET A 116 -5.10 8.07 1.45
CA MET A 116 -6.18 7.61 0.57
C MET A 116 -7.57 8.08 1.04
N ALA A 117 -7.74 8.34 2.34
CA ALA A 117 -8.95 8.94 2.90
C ALA A 117 -9.04 10.46 2.69
N GLY A 118 -8.01 11.07 2.07
CA GLY A 118 -7.95 12.51 1.82
C GLY A 118 -7.52 13.32 3.05
N GLU A 119 -6.94 12.69 4.07
CA GLU A 119 -6.36 13.43 5.20
C GLU A 119 -5.05 14.11 4.80
N PRO A 120 -4.72 15.28 5.39
CA PRO A 120 -3.47 15.97 5.12
C PRO A 120 -2.23 15.14 5.50
N LEU A 121 -1.13 15.36 4.78
CA LEU A 121 0.13 14.65 4.95
C LEU A 121 0.63 14.67 6.41
N GLY A 122 0.53 15.82 7.08
CA GLY A 122 0.95 15.96 8.47
C GLY A 122 0.10 15.11 9.43
N ALA A 123 -1.21 15.04 9.21
CA ALA A 123 -2.11 14.21 10.00
C ALA A 123 -1.85 12.70 9.77
N ALA A 124 -1.66 12.31 8.50
CA ALA A 124 -1.29 10.94 8.15
C ALA A 124 0.05 10.53 8.78
N ALA A 125 1.06 11.40 8.73
CA ALA A 125 2.36 11.16 9.33
C ALA A 125 2.26 11.03 10.87
N ALA A 126 1.51 11.91 11.52
CA ALA A 126 1.28 11.84 12.96
C ALA A 126 0.60 10.54 13.39
N ALA A 127 -0.39 10.07 12.62
CA ALA A 127 -1.04 8.79 12.87
C ALA A 127 -0.07 7.60 12.75
N ALA A 128 0.82 7.62 11.76
CA ALA A 128 1.82 6.57 11.58
C ALA A 128 2.89 6.56 12.69
N PHE A 129 3.37 7.74 13.11
CA PHE A 129 4.27 7.87 14.27
C PHE A 129 3.62 7.41 15.58
N ALA A 130 2.32 7.61 15.75
CA ALA A 130 1.58 7.14 16.91
C ALA A 130 1.45 5.61 16.95
N GLU A 131 1.50 4.94 15.80
CA GLU A 131 1.43 3.49 15.71
C GLU A 131 2.78 2.81 15.92
N THR A 132 3.86 3.38 15.37
CA THR A 132 5.22 2.85 15.57
C THR A 132 6.29 3.94 15.53
N ALA A 133 7.26 3.83 16.43
CA ALA A 133 8.45 4.69 16.45
C ALA A 133 9.42 4.40 15.30
N GLU A 134 9.26 3.28 14.60
CA GLU A 134 10.06 2.89 13.43
C GLU A 134 9.57 3.54 12.12
N PHE A 135 8.48 4.31 12.17
CA PHE A 135 7.96 4.98 10.98
C PHE A 135 8.97 6.01 10.44
N ASP A 136 9.34 5.84 9.17
CA ASP A 136 10.14 6.80 8.42
C ASP A 136 9.27 7.46 7.35
N LEU A 137 8.93 8.74 7.56
CA LEU A 137 8.11 9.52 6.65
C LEU A 137 8.75 9.64 5.25
N ALA A 138 10.06 9.88 5.18
CA ALA A 138 10.74 10.11 3.90
C ALA A 138 10.77 8.82 3.07
N ALA A 139 11.10 7.69 3.72
CA ALA A 139 11.11 6.39 3.06
C ALA A 139 9.70 5.98 2.58
N ASN A 140 8.66 6.22 3.39
CA ASN A 140 7.28 5.90 3.01
C ASN A 140 6.79 6.74 1.83
N ILE A 141 7.00 8.08 1.85
CA ILE A 141 6.62 8.94 0.72
C ILE A 141 7.37 8.53 -0.54
N ALA A 142 8.69 8.34 -0.46
CA ALA A 142 9.50 7.94 -1.61
C ALA A 142 9.02 6.60 -2.19
N GLY A 143 8.73 5.61 -1.34
CA GLY A 143 8.21 4.32 -1.75
C GLY A 143 6.83 4.41 -2.42
N LEU A 144 5.93 5.24 -1.89
CA LEU A 144 4.59 5.46 -2.45
C LEU A 144 4.64 6.15 -3.82
N LEU A 145 5.51 7.15 -3.99
CA LEU A 145 5.73 7.81 -5.28
C LEU A 145 6.32 6.84 -6.31
N GLN A 146 7.36 6.09 -5.94
CA GLN A 146 7.96 5.07 -6.81
C GLN A 146 6.98 3.95 -7.18
N ALA A 147 6.02 3.65 -6.30
CA ALA A 147 4.98 2.66 -6.57
C ALA A 147 3.84 3.21 -7.44
N GLY A 148 3.80 4.52 -7.72
CA GLY A 148 2.72 5.16 -8.46
C GLY A 148 1.38 5.18 -7.70
N ALA A 149 1.44 5.34 -6.37
CA ALA A 149 0.26 5.19 -5.50
C ALA A 149 -0.76 6.35 -5.62
N PHE A 150 -0.35 7.50 -6.13
CA PHE A 150 -1.14 8.73 -6.20
C PHE A 150 -1.07 9.35 -7.59
N THR A 151 -2.09 10.11 -7.99
CA THR A 151 -2.17 10.82 -9.28
C THR A 151 -1.97 12.32 -9.13
N ALA A 152 -2.24 12.88 -7.95
CA ALA A 152 -2.09 14.29 -7.68
C ALA A 152 -1.75 14.56 -6.21
N ALA A 153 -1.15 15.70 -5.96
CA ALA A 153 -1.00 16.30 -4.64
C ALA A 153 -1.48 17.75 -4.75
N HIS A 154 -2.33 18.17 -3.82
CA HIS A 154 -2.88 19.52 -3.79
C HIS A 154 -2.97 20.01 -2.35
N GLN A 155 -3.23 21.29 -2.18
CA GLN A 155 -3.42 21.88 -0.86
C GLN A 155 -4.77 21.45 -0.28
N GLY A 156 -4.77 21.00 0.97
CA GLY A 156 -5.98 20.85 1.77
C GLY A 156 -6.63 22.21 1.98
N GLY A 157 -7.95 22.26 1.85
CA GLY A 157 -8.75 23.46 2.12
C GLY A 157 -8.97 23.69 3.60
#